data_AF-A0A7X2SYW0-F1
#
_entry.id   AF-A0A7X2SYW0-F1
#
_cell.length_a   1.000
_cell.length_b   1.000
_cell.length_c   1.000
_cell.angle_alpha   90.00
_cell.angle_beta   90.00
_cell.angle_gamma   90.00
#
_symmetry.space_group_name_H-M   'P 1'
#
loop_
_entity.id
_entity.type
_entity.pdbx_description
1 polymer ?
#
loop_
_entity_poly.entity_id
_entity_poly.type
_entity_poly.pdbx_seq_one_letter_code
_entity_poly.pdbx_strand_id
1 'polypeptide(L)'
;RPFKTRSGGTIKLSDLLDEAYQRAYTLVREKNPEMSEAEVKTLAEVVGISAVKYADLSKSRTTDYIFDWDNMLAFEGNTAPYMQYAYTRVLSVFRKAGIDADSLDAEIVISEEREAQLATRLLQFEEVITQVARDGTPHVMCAYLYDLAGLFSGFYEHCPILTAESDTTRLSRLQLAALTAKTLKQGLDTLGIDTVERM
;
A
#
# COMPACT_ATOMS: atom_id res chain seq x y z
N ARG A 1 -14.13 -21.97 15.25
CA ARG A 1 -15.10 -22.79 14.48
C ARG A 1 -14.80 -22.58 12.99
N PRO A 2 -14.99 -23.58 12.11
CA PRO A 2 -14.69 -23.43 10.68
C PRO A 2 -15.47 -22.28 10.04
N PHE A 3 -14.86 -21.60 9.07
CA PHE A 3 -15.46 -20.50 8.32
C PHE A 3 -16.67 -20.99 7.51
N LYS A 4 -17.84 -20.39 7.76
CA LYS A 4 -19.14 -20.82 7.24
C LYS A 4 -20.04 -19.61 7.00
N THR A 5 -21.01 -19.78 6.09
CA THR A 5 -22.09 -18.81 5.90
C THR A 5 -22.89 -18.62 7.20
N ARG A 6 -23.69 -17.55 7.29
CA ARG A 6 -24.56 -17.28 8.46
C ARG A 6 -25.53 -18.44 8.76
N SER A 7 -25.95 -19.20 7.74
CA SER A 7 -26.80 -20.39 7.87
C SER A 7 -26.03 -21.68 8.13
N GLY A 8 -24.69 -21.64 8.22
CA GLY A 8 -23.85 -22.79 8.55
C GLY A 8 -23.41 -23.66 7.36
N GLY A 9 -23.75 -23.27 6.14
CA GLY A 9 -23.28 -23.89 4.89
C GLY A 9 -21.89 -23.44 4.45
N THR A 10 -21.31 -24.16 3.48
CA THR A 10 -20.02 -23.82 2.84
C THR A 10 -20.12 -22.50 2.08
N ILE A 11 -19.07 -21.68 2.14
CA ILE A 11 -18.98 -20.42 1.40
C ILE A 11 -18.41 -20.71 0.01
N LYS A 12 -19.08 -20.22 -1.04
CA LYS A 12 -18.53 -20.25 -2.40
C LYS A 12 -17.57 -19.09 -2.56
N LEU A 13 -16.44 -19.33 -3.20
CA LEU A 13 -15.46 -18.28 -3.47
C LEU A 13 -16.04 -17.16 -4.34
N SER A 14 -16.90 -17.49 -5.32
CA SER A 14 -17.61 -16.50 -6.13
C SER A 14 -18.40 -15.52 -5.25
N ASP A 15 -19.20 -16.05 -4.33
CA ASP A 15 -20.09 -15.26 -3.49
C ASP A 15 -19.29 -14.41 -2.49
N LEU A 16 -18.14 -14.92 -2.02
CA LEU A 16 -17.20 -14.17 -1.19
C LEU A 16 -16.59 -12.98 -1.95
N LEU A 17 -16.15 -13.20 -3.20
CA LEU A 17 -15.56 -12.14 -4.03
C LEU A 17 -16.61 -11.10 -4.44
N ASP A 18 -17.84 -11.54 -4.73
CA ASP A 18 -18.97 -10.63 -4.98
C ASP A 18 -19.24 -9.77 -3.74
N GLU A 19 -19.26 -10.34 -2.53
CA GLU A 19 -19.44 -9.57 -1.30
C GLU A 19 -18.28 -8.60 -1.04
N ALA A 20 -17.03 -9.02 -1.31
CA ALA A 20 -15.85 -8.14 -1.21
C ALA A 20 -15.97 -6.93 -2.13
N TYR A 21 -16.36 -7.14 -3.38
CA TYR A 21 -16.61 -6.08 -4.35
C TYR A 21 -17.73 -5.14 -3.89
N GLN A 22 -18.87 -5.66 -3.44
CA GLN A 22 -20.00 -4.82 -3.02
C GLN A 22 -19.64 -3.93 -1.82
N ARG A 23 -18.91 -4.48 -0.85
CA ARG A 23 -18.45 -3.71 0.32
C ARG A 23 -17.42 -2.65 -0.07
N ALA A 24 -16.45 -3.02 -0.90
CA ALA A 24 -15.46 -2.09 -1.42
C ALA A 24 -16.10 -0.98 -2.26
N TYR A 25 -17.12 -1.29 -3.07
CA TYR A 25 -17.87 -0.33 -3.88
C TYR A 25 -18.54 0.74 -3.01
N THR A 26 -19.29 0.33 -1.98
CA THR A 26 -19.93 1.27 -1.04
C THR A 26 -18.88 2.18 -0.40
N LEU A 27 -17.80 1.58 0.10
CA LEU A 27 -16.73 2.29 0.79
C LEU A 27 -16.01 3.31 -0.12
N VAL A 28 -15.69 2.92 -1.35
CA VAL A 28 -15.05 3.79 -2.34
C VAL A 28 -15.98 4.92 -2.75
N ARG A 29 -17.26 4.62 -3.00
CA ARG A 29 -18.28 5.61 -3.39
C ARG A 29 -18.51 6.66 -2.29
N GLU A 30 -18.56 6.23 -1.02
CA GLU A 30 -18.71 7.13 0.13
C GLU A 30 -17.53 8.10 0.27
N LYS A 31 -16.31 7.63 0.01
CA LYS A 31 -15.10 8.46 0.05
C LYS A 31 -14.93 9.35 -1.18
N ASN A 32 -15.49 8.95 -2.32
CA ASN A 32 -15.35 9.65 -3.60
C ASN A 32 -16.72 9.93 -4.25
N PRO A 33 -17.54 10.85 -3.68
CA PRO A 33 -18.89 11.10 -4.18
C PRO A 33 -18.93 11.60 -5.62
N GLU A 34 -17.89 12.31 -6.05
CA GLU A 34 -17.80 12.96 -7.36
C GLU A 34 -17.11 12.11 -8.44
N MET A 35 -16.54 10.95 -8.08
CA MET A 35 -15.84 10.07 -9.03
C MET A 35 -16.85 9.40 -9.98
N SER A 36 -16.45 9.17 -11.24
CA SER A 36 -17.37 8.57 -12.22
C SER A 36 -17.75 7.14 -11.84
N GLU A 37 -18.91 6.68 -12.31
CA GLU A 37 -19.37 5.30 -12.06
C GLU A 37 -18.40 4.25 -12.57
N ALA A 38 -17.76 4.49 -13.71
CA ALA A 38 -16.76 3.55 -14.26
C ALA A 38 -15.53 3.45 -13.35
N GLU A 39 -14.98 4.58 -12.91
CA GLU A 39 -13.80 4.62 -12.04
C GLU A 39 -14.08 3.97 -10.68
N VAL A 40 -15.25 4.22 -10.08
CA VAL A 40 -15.62 3.60 -8.80
C VAL A 40 -15.70 2.08 -8.92
N LYS A 41 -16.26 1.54 -10.01
CA LYS A 41 -16.31 0.09 -10.22
C LYS A 41 -14.92 -0.52 -10.32
N THR A 42 -14.03 0.07 -11.11
CA THR A 42 -12.65 -0.39 -11.25
C THR A 42 -11.90 -0.33 -9.92
N LEU A 43 -12.03 0.77 -9.18
CA LEU A 43 -11.38 0.94 -7.88
C LEU A 43 -11.95 -0.06 -6.84
N ALA A 44 -13.26 -0.29 -6.84
CA ALA A 44 -13.91 -1.27 -5.96
C ALA A 44 -13.43 -2.71 -6.21
N GLU A 45 -13.25 -3.10 -7.47
CA GLU A 45 -12.73 -4.41 -7.84
C GLU A 45 -11.30 -4.62 -7.32
N VAL A 46 -10.42 -3.63 -7.58
CA VAL A 46 -9.04 -3.66 -7.10
C VAL A 46 -8.98 -3.70 -5.58
N VAL A 47 -9.73 -2.83 -4.88
CA VAL A 47 -9.74 -2.77 -3.42
C VAL A 47 -10.30 -4.06 -2.80
N GLY A 48 -11.44 -4.56 -3.32
CA GLY A 48 -12.12 -5.74 -2.78
C GLY A 48 -11.27 -7.00 -2.89
N ILE A 49 -10.72 -7.28 -4.07
CA ILE A 49 -9.85 -8.45 -4.29
C ILE A 49 -8.55 -8.32 -3.47
N SER A 50 -7.96 -7.12 -3.45
CA SER A 50 -6.74 -6.87 -2.69
C SER A 50 -6.94 -7.04 -1.20
N ALA A 51 -8.08 -6.60 -0.64
CA ALA A 51 -8.42 -6.81 0.76
C ALA A 51 -8.49 -8.31 1.11
N VAL A 52 -9.14 -9.12 0.27
CA VAL A 52 -9.21 -10.59 0.46
C VAL A 52 -7.83 -11.22 0.49
N LYS A 53 -6.97 -10.89 -0.47
CA LYS A 53 -5.62 -11.45 -0.56
C LYS A 53 -4.74 -10.98 0.61
N TYR A 54 -4.73 -9.68 0.88
CA TYR A 54 -3.83 -9.08 1.88
C TYR A 54 -4.21 -9.46 3.30
N ALA A 55 -5.50 -9.62 3.61
CA ALA A 55 -5.95 -10.03 4.95
C ALA A 55 -5.44 -11.42 5.33
N ASP A 56 -5.29 -12.33 4.36
CA ASP A 56 -4.65 -13.63 4.54
C ASP A 56 -3.11 -13.45 4.62
N LEU A 57 -2.52 -12.86 3.57
CA LEU A 57 -1.06 -12.74 3.41
C LEU A 57 -0.37 -11.99 4.56
N SER A 58 -1.05 -11.03 5.20
CA SER A 58 -0.52 -10.24 6.32
C SER A 58 -0.46 -10.98 7.65
N LYS A 59 -1.01 -12.20 7.72
CA LYS A 59 -1.00 -13.05 8.93
C LYS A 59 0.02 -14.17 8.77
N SER A 60 0.52 -14.68 9.89
CA SER A 60 1.38 -15.86 9.84
C SER A 60 0.58 -17.05 9.28
N ARG A 61 1.11 -17.71 8.26
CA ARG A 61 0.51 -18.90 7.65
C ARG A 61 0.33 -20.09 8.61
N THR A 62 0.95 -20.04 9.79
CA THR A 62 0.84 -21.10 10.82
C THR A 62 -0.21 -20.81 11.88
N THR A 63 -0.80 -19.60 11.88
CA THR A 63 -1.83 -19.20 12.85
C THR A 63 -3.21 -19.35 12.23
N ASP A 64 -4.20 -19.70 13.06
CA ASP A 64 -5.59 -19.69 12.63
C ASP A 64 -5.99 -18.29 12.14
N TYR A 65 -6.49 -18.22 10.91
CA TYR A 65 -7.00 -16.98 10.33
C TYR A 65 -8.49 -16.81 10.67
N ILE A 66 -8.79 -15.71 11.37
CA ILE A 66 -10.17 -15.29 11.66
C ILE A 66 -10.58 -14.27 10.60
N PHE A 67 -11.47 -14.68 9.69
CA PHE A 67 -12.02 -13.82 8.65
C PHE A 67 -12.90 -12.72 9.25
N ASP A 68 -12.69 -11.48 8.84
CA ASP A 68 -13.40 -10.31 9.32
C ASP A 68 -13.45 -9.21 8.24
N TRP A 69 -14.66 -8.90 7.77
CA TRP A 69 -14.90 -7.91 6.74
C TRP A 69 -14.51 -6.50 7.13
N ASP A 70 -14.79 -6.11 8.37
CA ASP A 70 -14.62 -4.72 8.80
C ASP A 70 -13.13 -4.42 8.95
N ASN A 71 -12.37 -5.39 9.49
CA ASN A 71 -10.93 -5.29 9.65
C ASN A 71 -10.18 -5.29 8.31
N MET A 72 -10.54 -6.18 7.36
CA MET A 72 -9.79 -6.28 6.10
C MET A 72 -10.03 -5.12 5.13
N LEU A 73 -11.18 -4.45 5.22
CA LEU A 73 -11.53 -3.29 4.39
C LEU A 73 -11.26 -1.94 5.08
N ALA A 74 -10.72 -1.95 6.29
CA ALA A 74 -10.38 -0.72 7.00
C ALA A 74 -9.27 0.07 6.28
N PHE A 75 -9.34 1.39 6.36
CA PHE A 75 -8.28 2.32 5.90
C PHE A 75 -7.21 2.60 6.95
N GLU A 76 -7.28 1.91 8.08
CA GLU A 76 -6.33 2.02 9.18
C GLU A 76 -5.73 0.64 9.45
N GLY A 77 -4.49 0.63 9.93
CA GLY A 77 -3.75 -0.60 10.19
C GLY A 77 -3.15 -1.22 8.92
N ASN A 78 -2.62 -2.43 9.07
CA ASN A 78 -1.91 -3.13 8.00
C ASN A 78 -2.90 -3.85 7.07
N THR A 79 -3.56 -3.09 6.20
CA THR A 79 -4.60 -3.56 5.27
C THR A 79 -4.27 -3.18 3.82
N ALA A 80 -4.87 -3.86 2.83
CA ALA A 80 -4.70 -3.47 1.43
C ALA A 80 -5.20 -2.05 1.11
N PRO A 81 -6.40 -1.61 1.57
CA PRO A 81 -6.86 -0.23 1.35
C PRO A 81 -5.88 0.80 1.91
N TYR A 82 -5.33 0.58 3.11
CA TYR A 82 -4.31 1.46 3.68
C TYR A 82 -3.07 1.52 2.79
N MET A 83 -2.55 0.36 2.35
CA MET A 83 -1.34 0.30 1.53
C MET A 83 -1.52 0.95 0.15
N GLN A 84 -2.68 0.73 -0.49
CA GLN A 84 -3.03 1.37 -1.75
C GLN A 84 -3.17 2.89 -1.59
N TYR A 85 -3.80 3.35 -0.50
CA TYR A 85 -3.89 4.77 -0.18
C TYR A 85 -2.52 5.41 0.11
N ALA A 86 -1.66 4.72 0.85
CA ALA A 86 -0.30 5.18 1.11
C ALA A 86 0.48 5.36 -0.19
N TYR A 87 0.37 4.40 -1.12
CA TYR A 87 0.96 4.51 -2.45
C TYR A 87 0.42 5.72 -3.24
N THR A 88 -0.90 5.96 -3.26
CA THR A 88 -1.47 7.11 -3.99
C THR A 88 -1.05 8.45 -3.41
N ARG A 89 -0.80 8.52 -2.09
CA ARG A 89 -0.24 9.70 -1.41
C ARG A 89 1.20 9.98 -1.86
N VAL A 90 2.04 8.96 -1.99
CA VAL A 90 3.39 9.11 -2.55
C VAL A 90 3.31 9.67 -3.98
N LEU A 91 2.46 9.09 -4.83
CA LEU A 91 2.26 9.57 -6.21
C LEU A 91 1.72 11.02 -6.27
N SER A 92 0.91 11.42 -5.28
CA SER A 92 0.37 12.78 -5.22
C SER A 92 1.45 13.86 -5.09
N VAL A 93 2.61 13.53 -4.53
CA VAL A 93 3.75 14.46 -4.41
C VAL A 93 4.23 14.86 -5.80
N PHE A 94 4.38 13.90 -6.71
CA PHE A 94 4.82 14.13 -8.09
C PHE A 94 3.79 14.92 -8.90
N ARG A 95 2.49 14.59 -8.75
CA ARG A 95 1.41 15.36 -9.39
C ARG A 95 1.43 16.82 -8.96
N LYS A 96 1.69 17.11 -7.69
CA LYS A 96 1.81 18.48 -7.16
C LYS A 96 3.11 19.16 -7.57
N ALA A 97 4.20 18.40 -7.70
CA ALA A 97 5.48 18.91 -8.19
C ALA A 97 5.44 19.27 -9.68
N GLY A 98 4.54 18.66 -10.45
CA GLY A 98 4.53 18.76 -11.92
C GLY A 98 5.74 18.07 -12.56
N ILE A 99 6.29 17.05 -11.89
CA ILE A 99 7.49 16.32 -12.30
C ILE A 99 7.12 14.84 -12.48
N ASP A 100 7.68 14.22 -13.52
CA ASP A 100 7.63 12.77 -13.69
C ASP A 100 8.65 12.09 -12.75
N ALA A 101 8.18 11.12 -11.97
CA ALA A 101 9.02 10.40 -11.02
C ALA A 101 10.14 9.61 -11.73
N ASP A 102 9.91 9.18 -12.97
CA ASP A 102 10.89 8.41 -13.74
C ASP A 102 11.92 9.29 -14.48
N SER A 103 11.68 10.61 -14.58
CA SER A 103 12.63 11.55 -15.19
C SER A 103 13.63 12.13 -14.19
N LEU A 104 13.54 11.77 -12.91
CA LEU A 104 14.42 12.30 -11.89
C LEU A 104 15.81 11.67 -11.98
N ASP A 105 16.81 12.52 -12.21
CA ASP A 105 18.24 12.19 -12.14
C ASP A 105 18.93 13.26 -11.29
N ALA A 106 19.04 12.98 -9.99
CA ALA A 106 19.56 13.91 -9.00
C ALA A 106 20.27 13.16 -7.88
N GLU A 107 21.29 13.78 -7.31
CA GLU A 107 22.01 13.22 -6.17
C GLU A 107 21.11 13.17 -4.92
N ILE A 108 21.14 12.03 -4.23
CA ILE A 108 20.49 11.87 -2.94
C ILE A 108 21.45 12.37 -1.85
N VAL A 109 21.10 13.49 -1.25
CA VAL A 109 21.79 14.06 -0.08
C VAL A 109 20.93 13.80 1.15
N ILE A 110 21.44 13.00 2.08
CA ILE A 110 20.78 12.69 3.36
C ILE A 110 21.33 13.63 4.43
N SER A 111 20.43 14.41 5.03
CA SER A 111 20.74 15.48 5.98
C SER A 111 19.95 15.40 7.28
N GLU A 112 18.77 14.77 7.25
CA GLU A 112 17.90 14.57 8.41
C GLU A 112 17.80 13.10 8.82
N GLU A 113 17.53 12.85 10.10
CA GLU A 113 17.37 11.48 10.63
C GLU A 113 16.25 10.71 9.93
N ARG A 114 15.14 11.38 9.60
CA ARG A 114 13.99 10.75 8.92
C ARG A 114 14.30 10.38 7.47
N GLU A 115 15.15 11.16 6.79
CA GLU A 115 15.68 10.82 5.47
C GLU A 115 16.54 9.54 5.57
N ALA A 116 17.43 9.47 6.57
CA ALA A 116 18.28 8.31 6.80
C ALA A 116 17.47 7.05 7.15
N GLN A 117 16.45 7.16 7.99
CA GLN A 117 15.57 6.05 8.36
C GLN A 117 14.82 5.50 7.13
N LEU A 118 14.23 6.38 6.33
CA LEU A 118 13.53 5.99 5.10
C LEU A 118 14.49 5.35 4.10
N ALA A 119 15.63 5.98 3.83
CA ALA A 119 16.64 5.46 2.90
C ALA A 119 17.14 4.06 3.32
N THR A 120 17.46 3.89 4.60
CA THR A 120 17.89 2.60 5.15
C THR A 120 16.81 1.54 4.95
N ARG A 121 15.54 1.87 5.22
CA ARG A 121 14.44 0.93 5.05
C ARG A 121 14.22 0.54 3.58
N LEU A 122 14.36 1.49 2.65
CA LEU A 122 14.26 1.22 1.22
C LEU A 122 15.33 0.21 0.76
N LEU A 123 16.56 0.34 1.26
CA LEU A 123 17.66 -0.57 0.91
C LEU A 123 17.49 -1.99 1.48
N GLN A 124 16.70 -2.16 2.54
CA GLN A 124 16.41 -3.48 3.12
C GLN A 124 15.41 -4.31 2.30
N PHE A 125 14.87 -3.79 1.20
CA PHE A 125 13.89 -4.53 0.38
C PHE A 125 14.42 -5.88 -0.11
N GLU A 126 15.68 -5.94 -0.54
CA GLU A 126 16.32 -7.17 -1.03
C GLU A 126 16.42 -8.26 0.06
N GLU A 127 16.79 -7.87 1.28
CA GLU A 127 16.90 -8.77 2.42
C GLU A 127 15.52 -9.36 2.78
N VAL A 128 14.48 -8.53 2.72
CA VAL A 128 13.09 -8.95 2.94
C VAL A 128 12.62 -9.92 1.87
N ILE A 129 12.88 -9.64 0.59
CA ILE A 129 12.56 -10.56 -0.51
C ILE A 129 13.27 -11.89 -0.32
N THR A 130 14.57 -11.87 0.01
CA THR A 130 15.38 -13.06 0.25
C THR A 130 14.81 -13.89 1.40
N GLN A 131 14.40 -13.24 2.48
CA GLN A 131 13.77 -13.90 3.62
C GLN A 131 12.43 -14.55 3.23
N VAL A 132 11.57 -13.81 2.53
CA VAL A 132 10.25 -14.32 2.09
C VAL A 132 10.41 -15.52 1.16
N ALA A 133 11.35 -15.46 0.23
CA ALA A 133 11.64 -16.56 -0.70
C ALA A 133 12.16 -17.81 0.02
N ARG A 134 13.03 -17.64 1.02
CA ARG A 134 13.60 -18.75 1.80
C ARG A 134 12.56 -19.42 2.70
N ASP A 135 11.78 -18.62 3.41
CA ASP A 135 10.94 -19.10 4.52
C ASP A 135 9.48 -19.36 4.09
N GLY A 136 9.08 -18.85 2.92
CA GLY A 136 7.71 -18.92 2.41
C GLY A 136 6.73 -18.18 3.32
N THR A 137 7.08 -16.98 3.74
CA THR A 137 6.35 -16.18 4.75
C THR A 137 5.96 -14.79 4.24
N PRO A 138 4.92 -14.65 3.39
CA PRO A 138 4.52 -13.37 2.80
C PRO A 138 4.18 -12.27 3.81
N HIS A 139 3.73 -12.61 5.02
CA HIS A 139 3.45 -11.63 6.08
C HIS A 139 4.65 -10.78 6.47
N VAL A 140 5.88 -11.26 6.23
CA VAL A 140 7.10 -10.47 6.41
C VAL A 140 7.16 -9.32 5.39
N MET A 141 6.76 -9.55 4.14
CA MET A 141 6.64 -8.48 3.13
C MET A 141 5.51 -7.50 3.51
N CYS A 142 4.35 -7.99 3.93
CA CYS A 142 3.27 -7.11 4.39
C CYS A 142 3.69 -6.22 5.57
N ALA A 143 4.45 -6.77 6.52
CA ALA A 143 4.98 -5.99 7.65
C ALA A 143 6.02 -4.96 7.19
N TYR A 144 6.92 -5.34 6.27
CA TYR A 144 7.90 -4.43 5.69
C TYR A 144 7.23 -3.24 4.99
N LEU A 145 6.25 -3.50 4.12
CA LEU A 145 5.58 -2.45 3.35
C LEU A 145 4.80 -1.50 4.25
N TYR A 146 4.13 -2.03 5.28
CA TYR A 146 3.41 -1.22 6.25
C TYR A 146 4.34 -0.29 7.04
N ASP A 147 5.47 -0.81 7.50
CA ASP A 147 6.49 -0.04 8.18
C ASP A 147 7.13 1.02 7.26
N LEU A 148 7.43 0.66 6.00
CA LEU A 148 7.92 1.60 4.99
C LEU A 148 6.93 2.75 4.72
N ALA A 149 5.63 2.44 4.60
CA ALA A 149 4.59 3.44 4.44
C ALA A 149 4.50 4.38 5.66
N GLY A 150 4.65 3.84 6.88
CA GLY A 150 4.72 4.61 8.11
C GLY A 150 5.92 5.56 8.15
N LEU A 151 7.12 5.07 7.81
CA LEU A 151 8.33 5.88 7.73
C LEU A 151 8.22 6.98 6.67
N PHE A 152 7.65 6.68 5.50
CA PHE A 152 7.40 7.70 4.49
C PHE A 152 6.41 8.76 4.97
N SER A 153 5.34 8.39 5.69
CA SER A 153 4.40 9.35 6.25
C SER A 153 5.09 10.30 7.24
N GLY A 154 5.95 9.76 8.13
CA GLY A 154 6.74 10.56 9.06
C GLY A 154 7.73 11.49 8.36
N PHE A 155 8.43 10.99 7.33
CA PHE A 155 9.29 11.79 6.46
C PHE A 155 8.52 12.92 5.77
N TYR A 156 7.38 12.62 5.14
CA TYR A 156 6.56 13.60 4.42
C TYR A 156 6.03 14.72 5.31
N GLU A 157 5.69 14.41 6.56
CA GLU A 157 5.18 15.38 7.53
C GLU A 157 6.26 16.33 8.06
N HIS A 158 7.49 15.82 8.26
CA HIS A 158 8.53 16.56 8.98
C HIS A 158 9.63 17.12 8.05
N CYS A 159 9.77 16.59 6.84
CA CYS A 159 10.79 16.99 5.87
C CYS A 159 10.08 17.58 4.64
N PRO A 160 9.88 18.91 4.56
CA PRO A 160 9.17 19.53 3.44
C PRO A 160 9.81 19.15 2.09
N ILE A 161 9.01 18.54 1.21
CA ILE A 161 9.49 18.12 -0.12
C ILE A 161 9.35 19.27 -1.12
N LEU A 162 8.12 19.71 -1.38
CA LEU A 162 7.83 20.70 -2.42
C LEU A 162 8.30 22.11 -2.06
N THR A 163 8.32 22.41 -0.77
CA THR A 163 8.74 23.71 -0.22
C THR A 163 10.09 23.61 0.50
N ALA A 164 10.96 22.67 0.07
CA ALA A 164 12.30 22.58 0.61
C ALA A 164 13.10 23.87 0.35
N GLU A 165 14.05 24.18 1.23
CA GLU A 165 14.81 25.45 1.20
C GLU A 165 15.72 25.60 -0.02
N SER A 166 16.18 24.48 -0.59
CA SER A 166 17.02 24.46 -1.78
C SER A 166 16.51 23.45 -2.81
N ASP A 167 16.79 23.71 -4.08
CA ASP A 167 16.46 22.79 -5.17
C ASP A 167 17.19 21.45 -5.02
N THR A 168 18.42 21.46 -4.50
CA THR A 168 19.16 20.22 -4.19
C THR A 168 18.43 19.37 -3.17
N THR A 169 17.98 19.97 -2.06
CA THR A 169 17.20 19.26 -1.03
C THR A 169 15.86 18.77 -1.59
N ARG A 170 15.16 19.61 -2.36
CA ARG A 170 13.89 19.26 -3.01
C ARG A 170 14.05 18.04 -3.92
N LEU A 171 15.07 18.03 -4.79
CA LEU A 171 15.33 16.94 -5.73
C LEU A 171 15.78 15.66 -5.02
N SER A 172 16.64 15.77 -3.99
CA SER A 172 17.03 14.63 -3.13
C SER A 172 15.80 13.97 -2.48
N ARG A 173 14.90 14.77 -1.90
CA ARG A 173 13.66 14.27 -1.27
C ARG A 173 12.69 13.66 -2.27
N LEU A 174 12.60 14.23 -3.47
CA LEU A 174 11.81 13.65 -4.56
C LEU A 174 12.37 12.30 -5.02
N GLN A 175 13.69 12.11 -5.04
CA GLN A 175 14.30 10.80 -5.31
C GLN A 175 13.92 9.75 -4.25
N LEU A 176 13.96 10.11 -2.95
CA LEU A 176 13.50 9.22 -1.88
C LEU A 176 12.02 8.85 -2.03
N ALA A 177 11.17 9.82 -2.39
CA ALA A 177 9.76 9.56 -2.67
C ALA A 177 9.58 8.67 -3.91
N ALA A 178 10.41 8.82 -4.95
CA ALA A 178 10.31 8.05 -6.19
C ALA A 178 10.69 6.59 -5.94
N LEU A 179 11.78 6.37 -5.21
CA LEU A 179 12.18 5.03 -4.78
C LEU A 179 11.12 4.41 -3.85
N THR A 180 10.51 5.20 -2.95
CA THR A 180 9.39 4.71 -2.12
C THR A 180 8.21 4.23 -2.97
N ALA A 181 7.80 5.00 -3.99
CA ALA A 181 6.73 4.59 -4.88
C ALA A 181 7.08 3.28 -5.61
N LYS A 182 8.30 3.16 -6.14
CA LYS A 182 8.78 1.97 -6.84
C LYS A 182 8.79 0.75 -5.92
N THR A 183 9.33 0.88 -4.71
CA THR A 183 9.41 -0.21 -3.73
C THR A 183 8.04 -0.64 -3.24
N LEU A 184 7.13 0.30 -2.93
CA LEU A 184 5.76 -0.04 -2.53
C LEU A 184 5.02 -0.78 -3.65
N LYS A 185 5.11 -0.27 -4.89
CA LYS A 185 4.48 -0.92 -6.04
C LYS A 185 5.04 -2.33 -6.25
N GLN A 186 6.37 -2.48 -6.27
CA GLN A 186 7.00 -3.77 -6.52
C GLN A 186 6.73 -4.78 -5.42
N GLY A 187 6.76 -4.36 -4.15
CA GLY A 187 6.44 -5.24 -3.02
C GLY A 187 4.99 -5.70 -3.04
N LEU A 188 4.04 -4.80 -3.32
CA LEU A 188 2.63 -5.16 -3.49
C LEU A 188 2.42 -6.11 -4.67
N ASP A 189 3.13 -5.90 -5.79
CA ASP A 189 3.11 -6.79 -6.96
C ASP A 189 3.59 -8.20 -6.61
N THR A 190 4.64 -8.35 -5.77
CA THR A 190 5.07 -9.69 -5.31
C THR A 190 4.02 -10.43 -4.46
N LEU A 191 3.06 -9.69 -3.88
CA LEU A 191 1.90 -10.22 -3.15
C LEU A 191 0.67 -10.41 -4.08
N GLY A 192 0.79 -10.02 -5.35
CA GLY A 192 -0.29 -9.98 -6.33
C GLY A 192 -1.36 -8.93 -5.97
N ILE A 193 -0.96 -7.82 -5.37
CA ILE A 193 -1.86 -6.74 -4.96
C ILE A 193 -1.72 -5.60 -5.95
N ASP A 194 -2.80 -5.32 -6.68
CA ASP A 194 -2.81 -4.24 -7.65
C ASP A 194 -2.81 -2.88 -6.94
N THR A 195 -2.06 -1.95 -7.51
CA THR A 195 -2.00 -0.55 -7.06
C THR A 195 -2.93 0.32 -7.88
N VAL A 196 -3.45 1.39 -7.29
CA VAL A 196 -4.23 2.42 -7.98
C VAL A 196 -3.47 3.75 -7.98
N GLU A 197 -3.65 4.56 -9.04
CA GLU A 197 -2.97 5.86 -9.13
C GLU A 197 -3.67 6.95 -8.29
N ARG A 198 -4.98 6.74 -8.04
CA ARG A 198 -5.88 7.62 -7.29
C ARG A 198 -6.86 6.76 -6.51
N MET A 199 -7.17 7.20 -5.30
CA MET A 199 -8.08 6.55 -4.35
C MET A 199 -8.86 7.61 -3.60
#